data_AF-A0A2T9Z2Z4-F1
#
_entry.id   AF-A0A2T9Z2Z4-F1
#
_cell.length_a   1.000
_cell.length_b   1.000
_cell.length_c   1.000
_cell.angle_alpha   90.00
_cell.angle_beta   90.00
_cell.angle_gamma   90.00
#
_symmetry.space_group_name_H-M   'P 1'
#
loop_
_entity.id
_entity.type
_entity.pdbx_description
1 polymer ?
#
loop_
_entity_poly.entity_id
_entity_poly.type
_entity_poly.pdbx_seq_one_letter_code
_entity_poly.pdbx_strand_id
1 'polypeptide(L)'
;MTFISPIESCEDPNYRYKLEFDYCPENIPFKSSIDLISCFLTTMDADGNLIPYSNLNPYELVAYISLVSSDGFLDSIPPGSTPDNIISGNLTSNGRPFDEKIIFTFKNLIFNVRGRYKLKITVFDLSVMLSHQQRTSSLNISSVVSDTVEIQ
;
A
#
# COMPACT_ATOMS: atom_id res chain seq x y z
N MET A 1 -16.67 -13.64 -39.88
CA MET A 1 -16.86 -12.72 -38.74
C MET A 1 -16.82 -13.55 -37.47
N THR A 2 -15.74 -13.44 -36.72
CA THR A 2 -15.56 -14.19 -35.47
C THR A 2 -16.13 -13.34 -34.34
N PHE A 3 -17.22 -13.80 -33.72
CA PHE A 3 -17.77 -13.17 -32.53
C PHE A 3 -16.82 -13.46 -31.37
N ILE A 4 -16.21 -12.41 -30.82
CA ILE A 4 -15.48 -12.49 -29.55
C ILE A 4 -16.55 -12.43 -28.47
N SER A 5 -16.76 -13.54 -27.77
CA SER A 5 -17.63 -13.58 -26.60
C SER A 5 -17.13 -12.59 -25.54
N PRO A 6 -18.03 -11.87 -24.83
CA PRO A 6 -17.60 -11.07 -23.70
C PRO A 6 -17.05 -12.01 -22.61
N ILE A 7 -15.85 -11.71 -22.12
CA ILE A 7 -15.29 -12.35 -20.93
C ILE A 7 -16.21 -11.94 -19.78
N GLU A 8 -17.09 -12.84 -19.36
CA GLU A 8 -17.77 -12.72 -18.08
C GLU A 8 -16.68 -12.76 -17.01
N SER A 9 -16.37 -11.59 -16.43
CA SER A 9 -15.57 -11.53 -15.21
C SER A 9 -16.39 -12.19 -14.11
N CYS A 10 -16.10 -13.46 -13.83
CA CYS A 10 -16.46 -14.10 -12.57
C CYS A 10 -15.69 -13.36 -11.45
N GLU A 11 -16.24 -12.25 -10.97
CA GLU A 11 -15.87 -11.72 -9.67
C GLU A 11 -16.34 -12.74 -8.64
N ASP A 12 -15.51 -13.74 -8.36
CA ASP A 12 -15.75 -14.68 -7.28
C ASP A 12 -15.67 -13.88 -5.97
N PRO A 13 -16.75 -13.75 -5.18
CA PRO A 13 -16.84 -12.87 -4.02
C PRO A 13 -15.95 -13.29 -2.83
N ASN A 14 -15.05 -14.27 -3.03
CA ASN A 14 -14.29 -14.94 -1.99
C ASN A 14 -12.80 -14.55 -1.93
N TYR A 15 -12.33 -13.65 -2.80
CA TYR A 15 -10.94 -13.22 -2.74
C TYR A 15 -10.68 -12.24 -1.60
N ARG A 16 -9.64 -12.53 -0.83
CA ARG A 16 -9.11 -11.65 0.22
C ARG A 16 -7.72 -11.20 -0.15
N TYR A 17 -7.37 -10.00 0.28
CA TYR A 17 -6.07 -9.41 -0.02
C TYR A 17 -5.31 -9.13 1.26
N LYS A 18 -4.11 -9.69 1.36
CA LYS A 18 -3.23 -9.52 2.52
C LYS A 18 -1.98 -8.75 2.11
N LEU A 19 -1.80 -7.60 2.76
CA LEU A 19 -0.63 -6.75 2.60
C LEU A 19 0.31 -6.99 3.78
N GLU A 20 1.58 -7.21 3.49
CA GLU A 20 2.62 -7.44 4.51
C GLU A 20 3.87 -6.66 4.16
N PHE A 21 4.57 -6.14 5.16
CA PHE A 21 5.91 -5.58 4.94
C PHE A 21 6.87 -6.68 4.52
N ASP A 22 7.61 -6.41 3.45
CA ASP A 22 8.78 -7.20 3.05
C ASP A 22 10.00 -6.69 3.79
N TYR A 23 10.17 -5.37 3.77
CA TYR A 23 11.24 -4.69 4.49
C TYR A 23 10.78 -3.33 5.00
N CYS A 24 11.02 -3.12 6.30
CA CYS A 24 10.74 -1.90 7.03
C CYS A 24 11.89 -1.67 8.03
N PRO A 25 12.70 -0.61 7.90
CA PRO A 25 13.80 -0.35 8.82
C PRO A 25 13.27 0.08 10.18
N GLU A 26 13.79 -0.51 11.26
CA GLU A 26 13.47 -0.10 12.63
C GLU A 26 13.99 1.30 12.96
N ASN A 27 15.10 1.70 12.34
CA ASN A 27 15.78 2.97 12.55
C ASN A 27 15.86 3.76 11.24
N ILE A 28 15.32 4.97 11.25
CA ILE A 28 15.17 5.85 10.09
C ILE A 28 15.98 7.12 10.35
N PRO A 29 17.02 7.43 9.55
CA PRO A 29 17.74 8.69 9.70
C PRO A 29 16.87 9.91 9.37
N PHE A 30 16.83 10.88 10.28
CA PHE A 30 16.11 12.14 10.12
C PHE A 30 16.68 12.95 8.96
N LYS A 31 15.78 13.52 8.14
CA LYS A 31 16.12 14.35 6.97
C LYS A 31 17.11 13.72 6.00
N SER A 32 17.16 12.39 5.98
CA SER A 32 17.98 11.63 5.04
C SER A 32 17.08 10.84 4.12
N SER A 33 17.51 10.70 2.86
CA SER A 33 16.80 9.88 1.88
C SER A 33 16.94 8.41 2.26
N ILE A 34 15.82 7.73 2.35
CA ILE A 34 15.76 6.27 2.49
C ILE A 34 15.18 5.71 1.22
N ASP A 35 15.96 4.78 0.67
CA ASP A 35 15.51 3.87 -0.34
C ASP A 35 15.20 2.54 0.33
N LEU A 36 14.21 1.84 -0.22
CA LEU A 36 13.82 0.50 0.22
C LEU A 36 12.97 0.52 1.48
N ILE A 37 11.73 1.01 1.39
CA ILE A 37 10.63 0.44 2.20
C ILE A 37 9.78 -0.35 1.23
N SER A 38 9.42 -1.58 1.57
CA SER A 38 8.69 -2.43 0.64
C SER A 38 7.68 -3.33 1.33
N CYS A 39 6.63 -3.66 0.58
CA CYS A 39 5.58 -4.57 0.99
C CYS A 39 5.13 -5.41 -0.20
N PHE A 40 4.54 -6.57 0.10
CA PHE A 40 3.92 -7.41 -0.91
C PHE A 40 2.43 -7.58 -0.59
N LEU A 41 1.62 -7.57 -1.65
CA LEU A 41 0.22 -7.94 -1.63
C LEU A 41 0.10 -9.37 -2.13
N THR A 42 -0.59 -10.19 -1.34
CA THR A 42 -0.98 -11.55 -1.71
C THR A 42 -2.49 -11.65 -1.84
N THR A 43 -2.93 -12.47 -2.77
CA THR A 43 -4.34 -12.83 -2.92
C THR A 43 -4.56 -14.17 -2.23
N MET A 44 -5.67 -14.29 -1.51
CA MET A 44 -6.07 -15.50 -0.80
C MET A 44 -7.51 -15.87 -1.15
N ASP A 45 -7.81 -17.16 -1.10
CA ASP A 45 -9.19 -17.65 -1.15
C ASP A 45 -9.93 -17.44 0.20
N ALA A 46 -11.18 -17.90 0.27
CA ALA A 46 -12.01 -17.80 1.48
C ALA A 46 -11.43 -18.59 2.67
N ASP A 47 -10.68 -19.66 2.39
CA ASP A 47 -10.05 -20.54 3.37
C ASP A 47 -8.70 -20.01 3.85
N GLY A 48 -8.19 -18.94 3.21
CA GLY A 48 -6.92 -18.29 3.53
C GLY A 48 -5.71 -18.91 2.82
N ASN A 49 -5.92 -19.78 1.83
CA ASN A 49 -4.83 -20.29 1.01
C ASN A 49 -4.40 -19.23 0.00
N LEU A 50 -3.09 -19.14 -0.24
CA LEU A 50 -2.54 -18.26 -1.27
C LEU A 50 -3.00 -18.72 -2.65
N ILE A 51 -3.42 -17.77 -3.47
CA ILE A 51 -3.76 -18.00 -4.87
C ILE A 51 -3.05 -16.96 -5.75
N PRO A 52 -2.84 -17.26 -7.04
CA PRO A 52 -2.29 -16.28 -7.97
C PRO A 52 -3.14 -15.02 -8.05
N TYR A 53 -2.52 -13.85 -8.19
CA TYR A 53 -3.21 -12.56 -8.31
C TYR A 53 -3.89 -12.34 -9.68
N SER A 54 -4.34 -13.39 -10.37
CA SER A 54 -4.84 -13.36 -11.76
C SER A 54 -5.97 -12.36 -12.02
N ASN A 55 -6.67 -11.93 -10.97
CA ASN A 55 -7.81 -11.03 -11.04
C ASN A 55 -7.45 -9.56 -10.79
N LEU A 56 -6.19 -9.27 -10.44
CA LEU A 56 -5.67 -7.93 -10.24
C LEU A 56 -4.69 -7.58 -11.35
N ASN A 57 -4.83 -6.39 -11.91
CA ASN A 57 -3.80 -5.81 -12.76
C ASN A 57 -2.79 -5.04 -11.88
N PRO A 58 -1.54 -5.51 -11.70
CA PRO A 58 -0.57 -4.84 -10.83
C PRO A 58 -0.30 -3.39 -11.21
N TYR A 59 -0.45 -3.05 -12.50
CA TYR A 59 -0.20 -1.71 -13.02
C TYR A 59 -1.31 -0.69 -12.70
N GLU A 60 -2.47 -1.18 -12.26
CA GLU A 60 -3.60 -0.35 -11.81
C GLU A 60 -3.65 -0.23 -10.29
N LEU A 61 -2.67 -0.82 -9.59
CA LEU A 61 -2.55 -0.73 -8.14
C LEU A 61 -1.53 0.32 -7.74
N VAL A 62 -1.91 1.13 -6.75
CA VAL A 62 -1.01 2.12 -6.14
C VAL A 62 -1.01 1.94 -4.63
N ALA A 63 0.17 1.78 -4.06
CA ALA A 63 0.38 1.84 -2.62
C ALA A 63 0.77 3.26 -2.19
N TYR A 64 0.22 3.72 -1.07
CA TYR A 64 0.57 4.97 -0.41
C TYR A 64 1.12 4.68 0.98
N ILE A 65 2.22 5.34 1.34
CA ILE A 65 2.83 5.25 2.68
C ILE A 65 2.57 6.50 3.50
N SER A 66 2.22 6.32 4.77
CA SER A 66 2.05 7.38 5.75
C SER A 66 2.65 7.01 7.11
N LEU A 67 2.77 8.00 7.99
CA LEU A 67 3.16 7.82 9.38
C LEU A 67 1.92 7.86 10.27
N VAL A 68 1.91 7.01 11.30
CA VAL A 68 0.92 6.95 12.37
C VAL A 68 1.65 7.10 13.69
N SER A 69 1.06 7.81 14.66
CA SER A 69 1.65 7.90 16.00
C SER A 69 1.78 6.52 16.65
N SER A 70 2.84 6.31 17.42
CA SER A 70 3.12 5.03 18.10
C SER A 70 2.11 4.69 19.21
N ASP A 71 1.43 5.69 19.76
CA ASP A 71 0.37 5.55 20.77
C ASP A 71 -1.02 5.23 20.15
N GLY A 72 -1.11 5.16 18.83
CA GLY A 72 -2.36 4.86 18.11
C GLY A 72 -3.31 6.06 17.97
N PHE A 73 -2.94 7.25 18.46
CA PHE A 73 -3.69 8.46 18.19
C PHE A 73 -3.26 9.04 16.83
N LEU A 74 -4.17 8.97 15.85
CA LEU A 74 -3.94 9.47 14.49
C LEU A 74 -3.68 10.99 14.42
N ASP A 75 -3.93 11.74 15.52
CA ASP A 75 -3.98 13.20 15.53
C ASP A 75 -2.87 13.91 16.33
N SER A 76 -1.95 13.19 16.97
CA SER A 76 -0.87 13.82 17.75
C SER A 76 0.37 14.14 16.90
N ILE A 77 0.17 14.84 15.78
CA ILE A 77 1.27 15.55 15.11
C ILE A 77 1.80 16.60 16.10
N PRO A 78 3.11 16.67 16.38
CA PRO A 78 3.65 17.63 17.33
C PRO A 78 3.19 19.05 16.99
N PRO A 79 2.75 19.86 17.98
CA PRO A 79 2.36 21.23 17.75
C PRO A 79 3.52 22.01 17.13
N GLY A 80 3.35 22.48 15.89
CA GLY A 80 4.38 23.18 15.10
C GLY A 80 4.81 22.46 13.82
N SER A 81 4.44 21.19 13.63
CA SER A 81 4.57 20.50 12.34
C SER A 81 3.32 20.78 11.50
N THR A 82 3.48 21.36 10.31
CA THR A 82 2.40 21.29 9.31
C THR A 82 2.24 19.82 8.88
N PRO A 83 1.01 19.27 8.85
CA PRO A 83 0.77 17.89 8.42
C PRO A 83 1.41 17.54 7.07
N ASP A 84 1.50 18.56 6.20
CA ASP A 84 1.97 18.45 4.82
C ASP A 84 3.48 18.20 4.66
N ASN A 85 4.27 18.20 5.75
CA ASN A 85 5.72 18.04 5.65
C ASN A 85 6.31 16.97 6.57
N ILE A 86 5.51 16.03 7.09
CA ILE A 86 6.01 14.98 8.00
C ILE A 86 6.90 13.97 7.24
N ILE A 87 6.45 13.57 6.05
CA ILE A 87 7.22 12.76 5.10
C ILE A 87 7.20 13.49 3.76
N SER A 88 8.35 13.56 3.11
CA SER A 88 8.49 14.09 1.75
C SER A 88 9.14 13.06 0.82
N GLY A 89 9.09 13.34 -0.48
CA GLY A 89 9.60 12.42 -1.52
C GLY A 89 8.51 11.59 -2.18
N ASN A 90 8.84 10.37 -2.61
CA ASN A 90 7.88 9.51 -3.33
C ASN A 90 7.03 8.70 -2.35
N LEU A 91 5.92 9.29 -1.91
CA LEU A 91 4.97 8.66 -0.98
C LEU A 91 4.10 7.57 -1.60
N THR A 92 4.22 7.37 -2.92
CA THR A 92 3.45 6.37 -3.65
C THR A 92 4.37 5.40 -4.39
N SER A 93 3.88 4.19 -4.58
CA SER A 93 4.55 3.15 -5.38
C SER A 93 3.52 2.39 -6.20
N ASN A 94 3.83 2.16 -7.48
CA ASN A 94 3.00 1.33 -8.35
C ASN A 94 3.30 -0.14 -8.09
N GLY A 95 2.26 -0.98 -8.21
CA GLY A 95 2.41 -2.42 -8.12
C GLY A 95 3.34 -2.96 -9.21
N ARG A 96 4.15 -3.95 -8.84
CA ARG A 96 4.96 -4.72 -9.79
C ARG A 96 4.72 -6.21 -9.57
N PRO A 97 4.55 -7.00 -10.63
CA PRO A 97 4.47 -8.44 -10.49
C PRO A 97 5.80 -8.98 -9.96
N PHE A 98 5.75 -9.87 -8.96
CA PHE A 98 6.90 -10.59 -8.42
C PHE A 98 6.44 -11.99 -7.98
N ASP A 99 6.79 -13.00 -8.77
CA ASP A 99 6.28 -14.37 -8.65
C ASP A 99 4.74 -14.42 -8.58
N GLU A 100 4.18 -14.95 -7.50
CA GLU A 100 2.73 -15.03 -7.23
C GLU A 100 2.23 -13.86 -6.37
N LYS A 101 3.01 -12.78 -6.27
CA LYS A 101 2.71 -11.61 -5.45
C LYS A 101 2.82 -10.32 -6.25
N ILE A 102 2.31 -9.25 -5.67
CA ILE A 102 2.50 -7.88 -6.16
C ILE A 102 3.37 -7.13 -5.16
N ILE A 103 4.54 -6.66 -5.59
CA ILE A 103 5.46 -5.91 -4.74
C ILE A 103 5.30 -4.41 -4.97
N PHE A 104 5.39 -3.64 -3.88
CA PHE A 104 5.46 -2.20 -3.87
C PHE A 104 6.76 -1.78 -3.19
N THR A 105 7.49 -0.86 -3.81
CA THR A 105 8.76 -0.37 -3.29
C THR A 105 8.77 1.15 -3.26
N PHE A 106 8.95 1.71 -2.08
CA PHE A 106 9.09 3.13 -1.86
C PHE A 106 10.58 3.51 -1.86
N LYS A 107 10.88 4.62 -2.52
CA LYS A 107 12.24 5.14 -2.73
C LYS A 107 12.23 6.65 -2.55
N ASN A 108 13.39 7.23 -2.23
CA ASN A 108 13.54 8.66 -1.99
C ASN A 108 12.58 9.19 -0.92
N LEU A 109 12.32 8.41 0.14
CA LEU A 109 11.50 8.89 1.26
C LEU A 109 12.37 9.69 2.22
N ILE A 110 11.88 10.85 2.65
CA ILE A 110 12.57 11.71 3.61
C ILE A 110 11.62 11.98 4.78
N PHE A 111 12.06 11.62 5.98
CA PHE A 111 11.30 11.82 7.20
C PHE A 111 11.75 13.10 7.89
N ASN A 112 10.85 14.07 8.03
CA ASN A 112 11.16 15.42 8.54
C ASN A 112 10.71 15.62 9.99
N VAL A 113 10.39 14.54 10.68
CA VAL A 113 10.03 14.52 12.11
C VAL A 113 10.94 13.55 12.84
N ARG A 114 11.12 13.77 14.15
CA ARG A 114 11.84 12.85 15.03
C ARG A 114 10.89 12.19 16.00
N GLY A 115 11.24 10.99 16.45
CA GLY A 115 10.49 10.27 17.47
C GLY A 115 10.08 8.87 17.03
N ARG A 116 9.13 8.30 17.76
CA ARG A 116 8.65 6.93 17.58
C ARG A 116 7.30 6.90 16.89
N TYR A 117 7.23 6.22 15.76
CA TYR A 117 6.06 6.17 14.91
C TYR A 117 5.81 4.75 14.41
N LYS A 118 4.71 4.55 13.69
CA LYS A 118 4.47 3.36 12.86
C LYS A 118 4.28 3.81 11.42
N LEU A 119 4.70 2.98 10.47
CA LEU A 119 4.43 3.20 9.06
C LEU A 119 3.16 2.47 8.67
N LYS A 120 2.25 3.17 7.99
CA LYS A 120 1.06 2.56 7.40
C LYS A 120 1.20 2.58 5.90
N ILE A 121 0.98 1.43 5.26
CA ILE A 121 0.86 1.33 3.81
C ILE A 121 -0.57 0.95 3.48
N THR A 122 -1.17 1.65 2.53
CA THR A 122 -2.52 1.37 2.01
C THR A 122 -2.46 1.18 0.51
N VAL A 123 -3.06 0.11 0.00
CA VAL A 123 -3.12 -0.20 -1.43
C VAL A 123 -4.48 0.16 -1.98
N PHE A 124 -4.48 0.84 -3.12
CA PHE A 124 -5.64 1.31 -3.83
C PHE A 124 -5.78 0.65 -5.20
N ASP A 125 -7.01 0.29 -5.56
CA ASP A 125 -7.39 -0.16 -6.91
C ASP A 125 -7.85 1.02 -7.76
N LEU A 126 -7.07 1.40 -8.76
CA LEU A 126 -7.46 2.49 -9.65
C LEU A 126 -8.36 2.03 -10.79
N SER A 127 -8.53 0.72 -11.02
CA SER A 127 -9.38 0.19 -12.09
C SER A 127 -10.82 0.71 -12.00
N VAL A 128 -11.33 0.85 -10.77
CA VAL A 128 -12.67 1.37 -10.46
C VAL A 128 -12.80 2.84 -10.91
N MET A 129 -11.73 3.64 -10.80
CA MET A 129 -11.74 5.05 -11.24
C MET A 129 -11.66 5.19 -12.76
N LEU A 130 -11.02 4.24 -13.44
CA LEU A 130 -10.87 4.23 -14.90
C LEU A 130 -12.13 3.72 -15.59
N SER A 131 -12.88 2.84 -14.94
CA SER A 131 -14.18 2.39 -15.44
C SER A 131 -15.23 3.49 -15.26
N HIS A 132 -15.92 3.90 -16.34
CA HIS A 132 -17.01 4.89 -16.28
C HIS A 132 -18.24 4.43 -15.46
N GLN A 133 -18.19 3.25 -14.86
CA GLN A 133 -19.17 2.78 -13.89
C GLN A 133 -18.65 3.12 -12.50
N GLN A 134 -19.22 4.14 -11.86
CA GLN A 134 -19.06 4.40 -10.43
C GLN A 134 -19.65 3.22 -9.63
N ARG A 135 -18.92 2.10 -9.58
CA ARG A 135 -19.18 1.05 -8.60
C ARG A 135 -18.73 1.59 -7.25
N THR A 136 -19.56 1.37 -6.23
CA THR A 136 -19.30 1.76 -4.84
C THR A 136 -18.23 0.91 -4.15
N SER A 137 -17.41 0.19 -4.92
CA SER A 137 -16.31 -0.64 -4.42
C SER A 137 -15.31 0.26 -3.71
N SER A 138 -14.85 -0.14 -2.52
CA SER A 138 -13.84 0.62 -1.80
C SER A 138 -12.56 0.69 -2.63
N LEU A 139 -12.10 1.91 -2.93
CA LEU A 139 -10.81 2.14 -3.60
C LEU A 139 -9.67 1.45 -2.84
N ASN A 140 -9.78 1.37 -1.51
CA ASN A 140 -8.84 0.67 -0.64
C ASN A 140 -9.09 -0.84 -0.67
N ILE A 141 -8.07 -1.60 -1.06
CA ILE A 141 -8.10 -3.06 -1.14
C ILE A 141 -7.53 -3.70 0.14
N SER A 142 -6.45 -3.13 0.67
CA SER A 142 -5.75 -3.67 1.85
C SER A 142 -4.85 -2.62 2.47
N SER A 143 -4.59 -2.74 3.78
CA SER A 143 -3.63 -1.89 4.48
C SER A 143 -2.87 -2.67 5.53
N VAL A 144 -1.63 -2.25 5.79
CA VAL A 144 -0.76 -2.82 6.83
C VAL A 144 -0.14 -1.69 7.65
N VAL A 145 0.07 -1.95 8.94
CA VAL A 145 0.76 -1.04 9.85
C VAL A 145 1.98 -1.78 10.39
N SER A 146 3.14 -1.14 10.38
CA SER A 146 4.39 -1.72 10.86
C SER A 146 4.42 -1.76 12.38
N ASP A 147 5.44 -2.43 12.91
CA ASP A 147 5.92 -2.17 14.26
C ASP A 147 6.46 -0.74 14.40
N THR A 148 6.80 -0.37 15.63
CA THR A 148 7.34 0.96 15.92
C THR A 148 8.71 1.14 15.26
N VAL A 149 8.84 2.23 14.51
CA VAL A 149 10.09 2.73 13.95
C VAL A 149 10.55 3.98 14.70
N GLU A 150 11.87 4.15 14.81
CA GLU A 150 12.50 5.29 15.46
C GLU A 150 13.16 6.19 14.41
N ILE A 151 12.78 7.46 14.39
CA ILE A 151 13.31 8.48 13.47
C ILE A 151 14.23 9.42 14.23
N GLN A 152 15.53 9.45 13.86
CA GLN A 152 16.59 10.13 14.63
C GLN A 152 17.50 11.03 13.80
#